data_AF-A0A956AN07-F1
#
_entry.id   AF-A0A956AN07-F1
#
_cell.length_a   1.000
_cell.length_b   1.000
_cell.length_c   1.000
_cell.angle_alpha   90.00
_cell.angle_beta   90.00
_cell.angle_gamma   90.00
#
_symmetry.space_group_name_H-M   'P 1'
#
loop_
_entity.id
_entity.type
_entity.pdbx_description
1 polymer ?
#
loop_
_entity_poly.entity_id
_entity_poly.type
_entity_poly.pdbx_seq_one_letter_code
_entity_poly.pdbx_strand_id
1 'polypeptide(L)'
;MGSNDLDEYRIDALQQQGATIDMYGVGTRLSTCYDQPALGGAYKLAALADEHGVLTPRIKLTEQTIKVSLPGCLVAKRMYDGEVPVGDVLLDLDHSAGAQDESAPLALCSLATGEPVATPEHTRIESLSVPVMRAGQRVAAPPALADVRARAKLEPAIGRCSSAC
;
A
#
# COMPACT_ATOMS: atom_id res chain seq x y z
N MET A 1 23.58 23.87 12.24
CA MET A 1 22.29 23.17 12.45
C MET A 1 21.17 24.19 12.47
N GLY A 2 20.10 23.99 11.71
CA GLY A 2 18.89 24.84 11.75
C GLY A 2 17.69 24.06 12.29
N SER A 3 16.83 24.66 13.12
CA SER A 3 15.69 23.93 13.73
C SER A 3 14.41 24.75 13.95
N ASN A 4 14.25 25.88 13.25
CA ASN A 4 13.15 26.81 13.50
C ASN A 4 11.98 26.62 12.51
N ASP A 5 10.88 26.03 12.98
CA ASP A 5 9.64 25.81 12.22
C ASP A 5 9.89 25.25 10.80
N LEU A 6 10.76 24.25 10.71
CA LEU A 6 11.13 23.65 9.44
C LEU A 6 10.04 22.67 8.96
N ASP A 7 9.88 22.62 7.65
CA ASP A 7 9.15 21.63 6.85
C ASP A 7 9.91 21.42 5.53
N GLU A 8 9.43 20.54 4.68
CA GLU A 8 10.02 20.26 3.38
C GLU A 8 10.15 21.51 2.49
N TYR A 9 9.18 22.44 2.53
CA TYR A 9 9.18 23.64 1.70
C TYR A 9 10.22 24.67 2.15
N ARG A 10 10.37 24.86 3.46
CA ARG A 10 11.35 25.79 4.05
C ARG A 10 12.76 25.24 3.94
N ILE A 11 12.93 23.93 4.07
CA ILE A 11 14.22 23.27 3.84
C ILE A 11 14.64 23.48 2.38
N ASP A 12 13.74 23.20 1.42
CA ASP A 12 13.99 23.42 0.00
C ASP A 12 14.32 24.90 -0.31
N ALA A 13 13.54 25.84 0.22
CA ALA A 13 13.81 27.28 0.04
C ALA A 13 15.18 27.71 0.58
N LEU A 14 15.59 27.21 1.75
CA LEU A 14 16.92 27.49 2.32
C LEU A 14 18.05 26.90 1.46
N GLN A 15 17.86 25.70 0.91
CA GLN A 15 18.82 25.08 0.01
C GLN A 15 18.98 25.87 -1.29
N GLN A 16 17.86 26.31 -1.88
CA GLN A 16 17.87 27.15 -3.10
C GLN A 16 18.54 28.51 -2.88
N GLN A 17 18.46 29.05 -1.66
CA GLN A 17 19.14 30.30 -1.26
C GLN A 17 20.64 30.11 -0.98
N GLY A 18 21.19 28.90 -1.11
CA GLY A 18 22.59 28.61 -0.87
C GLY A 18 22.98 28.59 0.61
N ALA A 19 22.02 28.34 1.51
CA ALA A 19 22.31 28.25 2.93
C ALA A 19 23.26 27.06 3.22
N THR A 20 24.37 27.33 3.89
CA THR A 20 25.37 26.33 4.28
C THR A 20 24.98 25.65 5.60
N ILE A 21 23.90 24.86 5.57
CA ILE A 21 23.37 24.13 6.73
C ILE A 21 23.61 22.64 6.55
N ASP A 22 24.44 22.04 7.41
CA ASP A 22 24.75 20.60 7.34
C ASP A 22 23.69 19.70 7.98
N MET A 23 22.85 20.25 8.87
CA MET A 23 21.88 19.49 9.66
C MET A 23 20.60 20.30 9.92
N TYR A 24 19.45 19.66 9.73
CA TYR A 24 18.12 20.21 10.00
C TYR A 24 17.43 19.42 11.12
N GLY A 25 16.99 20.13 12.17
CA GLY A 25 16.13 19.59 13.22
C GLY A 25 14.69 19.94 12.94
N VAL A 26 13.86 18.95 12.61
CA VAL A 26 12.42 19.16 12.34
C VAL A 26 11.61 18.66 13.54
N GLY A 27 10.89 19.57 14.19
CA GLY A 27 10.09 19.28 15.37
C GLY A 27 8.62 19.11 15.04
N THR A 28 7.79 20.06 15.51
CA THR A 28 6.32 20.01 15.48
C THR A 28 5.75 19.57 14.14
N ARG A 29 6.20 20.16 13.03
CA ARG A 29 5.61 19.90 11.71
C ARG A 29 5.73 18.44 11.26
N LEU A 30 6.86 17.80 11.53
CA LEU A 30 7.08 16.38 11.28
C LEU A 30 6.30 15.50 12.26
N SER A 31 6.37 15.80 13.57
CA SER A 31 5.79 14.93 14.59
C SER A 31 4.26 14.92 14.60
N THR A 32 3.63 16.02 14.18
CA THR A 32 2.16 16.14 14.20
C THR A 32 1.54 15.95 12.83
N CYS A 33 2.32 15.68 11.77
CA CYS A 33 1.88 15.70 10.38
C CYS A 33 1.06 16.98 10.10
N TYR A 34 1.63 18.16 10.40
CA TYR A 34 0.88 19.40 10.63
C TYR A 34 -0.16 19.74 9.55
N ASP A 35 0.16 19.56 8.26
CA ASP A 35 -0.74 19.89 7.16
C ASP A 35 -1.85 18.85 6.96
N GLN A 36 -1.60 17.58 7.32
CA GLN A 36 -2.57 16.49 7.26
C GLN A 36 -2.43 15.58 8.51
N PRO A 37 -3.00 15.99 9.67
CA PRO A 37 -2.80 15.29 10.94
C PRO A 37 -3.54 13.94 11.03
N ALA A 38 -4.31 13.59 10.00
CA ALA A 38 -5.07 12.34 9.93
C ALA A 38 -4.90 11.64 8.58
N LEU A 39 -4.60 10.34 8.64
CA LEU A 39 -4.41 9.50 7.46
C LEU A 39 -5.72 9.13 6.73
N GLY A 40 -6.87 9.17 7.42
CA GLY A 40 -8.15 8.77 6.84
C GLY A 40 -8.37 7.26 6.72
N GLY A 41 -7.65 6.45 7.52
CA GLY A 41 -7.81 4.99 7.54
C GLY A 41 -9.22 4.53 7.93
N ALA A 42 -9.68 3.43 7.34
CA ALA A 42 -11.00 2.84 7.60
C ALA A 42 -10.90 1.32 7.78
N TYR A 43 -11.72 0.78 8.68
CA TYR A 43 -11.94 -0.66 8.84
C TYR A 43 -13.35 -1.02 8.35
N LYS A 44 -13.45 -1.97 7.43
CA LYS A 44 -14.73 -2.41 6.83
C LYS A 44 -14.79 -3.93 6.80
N LEU A 45 -15.97 -4.47 7.12
CA LEU A 45 -16.26 -5.88 6.95
C LEU A 45 -16.42 -6.20 5.46
N ALA A 46 -15.62 -7.14 4.95
CA ALA A 46 -15.62 -7.53 3.53
C ALA A 46 -16.20 -8.92 3.26
N ALA A 47 -16.22 -9.81 4.25
CA ALA A 47 -16.83 -11.14 4.17
C ALA A 47 -17.26 -11.65 5.55
N LEU A 48 -18.23 -12.57 5.59
CA LEU A 48 -18.64 -13.29 6.81
C LEU A 48 -18.60 -14.79 6.54
N ALA A 49 -17.98 -15.56 7.44
CA ALA A 49 -18.05 -17.01 7.41
C ALA A 49 -19.36 -17.49 8.05
N ASP A 50 -19.97 -18.51 7.47
CA ASP A 50 -21.06 -19.26 8.11
C ASP A 50 -20.52 -20.33 9.08
N GLU A 51 -21.42 -21.14 9.66
CA GLU A 51 -21.08 -22.22 10.60
C GLU A 51 -20.19 -23.31 9.99
N HIS A 52 -20.16 -23.41 8.65
CA HIS A 52 -19.35 -24.36 7.90
C HIS A 52 -18.04 -23.74 7.38
N GLY A 53 -17.77 -22.47 7.72
CA GLY A 53 -16.58 -21.76 7.28
C GLY A 53 -16.66 -21.21 5.85
N VAL A 54 -17.84 -21.26 5.22
CA VAL A 54 -18.04 -20.72 3.86
C VAL A 54 -18.13 -19.20 3.95
N LEU A 55 -17.22 -18.51 3.26
CA LEU A 55 -17.16 -17.06 3.25
C LEU A 55 -18.19 -16.48 2.27
N THR A 56 -19.07 -15.61 2.79
CA THR A 56 -20.02 -14.82 2.02
C THR A 56 -19.54 -13.37 1.91
N PRO A 57 -19.24 -12.87 0.70
CA PRO A 57 -18.79 -11.49 0.49
C PRO A 57 -19.83 -10.46 0.95
N ARG A 58 -19.37 -9.33 1.51
CA ARG A 58 -20.20 -8.23 2.01
C ARG A 58 -19.73 -6.90 1.42
N ILE A 59 -20.66 -6.18 0.82
CA ILE A 59 -20.44 -4.85 0.28
C ILE A 59 -21.24 -3.82 1.07
N LYS A 60 -20.58 -2.75 1.50
CA LYS A 60 -21.26 -1.57 2.05
C LYS A 60 -21.50 -0.59 0.91
N LEU A 61 -22.74 -0.48 0.48
CA LEU A 61 -23.16 0.54 -0.48
C LEU A 61 -23.35 1.87 0.25
N THR A 62 -22.86 2.94 -0.36
CA THR A 62 -23.01 4.31 0.12
C THR A 62 -23.25 5.23 -1.06
N GLU A 63 -23.94 6.34 -0.86
CA GLU A 63 -24.22 7.34 -1.91
C GLU A 63 -22.94 7.90 -2.57
N GLN A 64 -21.82 7.88 -1.84
CA GLN A 64 -20.51 8.26 -2.38
C GLN A 64 -19.75 7.01 -2.86
N THR A 65 -19.45 6.94 -4.15
CA THR A 65 -18.75 5.80 -4.77
C THR A 65 -17.40 5.51 -4.12
N ILE A 66 -16.67 6.53 -3.68
CA ILE A 66 -15.37 6.38 -2.97
C ILE A 66 -15.47 5.65 -1.62
N LYS A 67 -16.68 5.56 -1.05
CA LYS A 67 -16.94 4.89 0.23
C LYS A 67 -17.49 3.46 0.07
N VAL A 68 -17.74 3.02 -1.17
CA VAL A 68 -18.08 1.62 -1.46
C VAL A 68 -16.89 0.72 -1.07
N SER A 69 -17.16 -0.40 -0.41
CA SER A 69 -16.13 -1.38 -0.05
C SER A 69 -15.98 -2.43 -1.14
N LEU A 70 -14.77 -2.95 -1.32
CA LEU A 70 -14.56 -4.16 -2.11
C LEU A 70 -14.92 -5.38 -1.25
N PRO A 71 -15.85 -6.24 -1.69
CA PRO A 71 -16.25 -7.44 -0.95
C PRO A 71 -15.22 -8.57 -1.18
N GLY A 72 -15.21 -9.58 -0.29
CA GLY A 72 -14.39 -10.79 -0.44
C GLY A 72 -13.19 -10.87 0.51
N CYS A 73 -12.39 -11.94 0.38
CA CYS A 73 -11.18 -12.16 1.16
C CYS A 73 -9.96 -11.67 0.37
N LEU A 74 -9.74 -10.36 0.43
CA LEU A 74 -8.77 -9.70 -0.45
C LEU A 74 -7.35 -9.71 0.12
N VAL A 75 -6.38 -10.03 -0.73
CA VAL A 75 -4.95 -9.81 -0.48
C VAL A 75 -4.36 -8.85 -1.50
N ALA A 76 -3.49 -7.95 -1.02
CA ALA A 76 -2.72 -7.08 -1.89
C ALA A 76 -1.47 -7.81 -2.39
N LYS A 77 -1.25 -7.75 -3.70
CA LYS A 77 -0.04 -8.23 -4.37
C LYS A 77 0.56 -7.12 -5.22
N ARG A 78 1.87 -7.14 -5.40
CA ARG A 78 2.64 -6.20 -6.22
C ARG A 78 3.29 -6.92 -7.38
N MET A 79 3.13 -6.38 -8.58
CA MET A 79 3.78 -6.84 -9.79
C MET A 79 5.09 -6.08 -10.00
N TYR A 80 6.13 -6.78 -10.45
CA TYR A 80 7.44 -6.19 -10.75
C TYR A 80 7.92 -6.58 -12.15
N ASP A 81 8.53 -5.63 -12.83
CA ASP A 81 9.41 -5.86 -13.98
C ASP A 81 10.87 -5.69 -13.53
N GLY A 82 11.60 -6.80 -13.41
CA GLY A 82 12.86 -6.84 -12.68
C GLY A 82 12.69 -6.40 -11.22
N GLU A 83 13.35 -5.30 -10.85
CA GLU A 83 13.26 -4.68 -9.52
C GLU A 83 12.28 -3.49 -9.46
N VAL A 84 11.65 -3.14 -10.58
CA VAL A 84 10.77 -1.97 -10.67
C VAL A 84 9.31 -2.40 -10.42
N PRO A 85 8.60 -1.80 -9.45
CA PRO A 85 7.19 -2.08 -9.26
C PRO A 85 6.37 -1.46 -10.40
N VAL A 86 5.51 -2.27 -11.03
CA VAL A 86 4.69 -1.85 -12.19
C VAL A 86 3.21 -1.75 -11.88
N GLY A 87 2.76 -2.26 -10.73
CA GLY A 87 1.38 -2.10 -10.27
C GLY A 87 1.04 -2.95 -9.05
N ASP A 88 -0.02 -2.56 -8.35
CA ASP A 88 -0.61 -3.31 -7.25
C ASP A 88 -1.97 -3.88 -7.68
N VAL A 89 -2.25 -5.11 -7.26
CA VAL A 89 -3.48 -5.83 -7.57
C VAL A 89 -4.10 -6.39 -6.29
N LEU A 90 -5.43 -6.47 -6.27
CA LEU A 90 -6.18 -7.14 -5.21
C LEU A 90 -6.67 -8.48 -5.73
N LEU A 91 -6.36 -9.55 -4.99
CA LEU A 91 -6.80 -10.91 -5.31
C LEU A 91 -7.77 -11.39 -4.25
N ASP A 92 -8.92 -11.93 -4.68
CA ASP A 92 -9.85 -12.61 -3.77
C ASP A 92 -9.42 -14.08 -3.59
N LEU A 93 -9.05 -14.44 -2.36
CA LEU A 93 -8.53 -15.77 -2.02
C LEU A 93 -9.58 -16.89 -2.16
N ASP A 94 -10.86 -16.57 -2.03
CA ASP A 94 -11.94 -17.57 -2.16
C ASP A 94 -12.35 -17.80 -3.63
N HIS A 95 -12.16 -16.79 -4.48
CA HIS A 95 -12.53 -16.85 -5.91
C HIS A 95 -11.35 -17.24 -6.82
N SER A 96 -10.12 -17.18 -6.31
CA SER A 96 -8.93 -17.69 -6.99
C SER A 96 -8.86 -19.21 -6.86
N ALA A 97 -9.73 -19.91 -7.61
CA ALA A 97 -9.76 -21.37 -7.68
C ALA A 97 -8.37 -21.93 -8.04
N GLY A 98 -7.62 -22.40 -7.04
CA GLY A 98 -6.43 -23.22 -7.23
C GLY A 98 -5.20 -22.56 -7.88
N ALA A 99 -5.18 -21.23 -8.07
CA ALA A 99 -3.99 -20.54 -8.61
C ALA A 99 -2.91 -20.39 -7.51
N GLN A 100 -2.29 -21.51 -7.15
CA GLN A 100 -1.04 -21.54 -6.37
C GLN A 100 0.19 -21.25 -7.25
N ASP A 101 -0.01 -21.13 -8.56
CA ASP A 101 1.03 -20.80 -9.52
C ASP A 101 1.13 -19.28 -9.68
N GLU A 102 2.06 -18.67 -8.95
CA GLU A 102 2.41 -17.24 -9.06
C GLU A 102 2.93 -16.87 -10.47
N SER A 103 3.18 -17.85 -11.36
CA SER A 103 3.59 -17.64 -12.75
C SER A 103 2.44 -17.62 -13.75
N ALA A 104 1.20 -17.92 -13.33
CA ALA A 104 0.06 -17.89 -14.24
C ALA A 104 -0.32 -16.44 -14.62
N PRO A 105 -0.71 -16.17 -15.88
CA PRO A 105 -1.11 -14.84 -16.29
C PRO A 105 -2.35 -14.39 -15.50
N LEU A 106 -2.21 -13.28 -14.76
CA LEU A 106 -3.33 -12.67 -14.05
C LEU A 106 -4.36 -12.16 -15.06
N ALA A 107 -5.64 -12.43 -14.80
CA ALA A 107 -6.75 -11.73 -15.45
C ALA A 107 -7.14 -10.53 -14.58
N LEU A 108 -6.84 -9.32 -15.05
CA LEU A 108 -7.14 -8.09 -14.32
C LEU A 108 -8.46 -7.48 -14.80
N CYS A 109 -9.13 -6.79 -13.88
CA CYS A 109 -10.27 -5.95 -14.19
C CYS A 109 -10.17 -4.60 -13.48
N SER A 110 -10.78 -3.58 -14.08
CA SER A 110 -10.87 -2.25 -13.49
C SER A 110 -11.79 -2.30 -12.27
N LEU A 111 -11.31 -1.83 -11.12
CA LEU A 111 -12.15 -1.71 -9.92
C LEU A 111 -13.28 -0.68 -10.10
N ALA A 112 -13.14 0.25 -11.05
CA ALA A 112 -14.13 1.29 -11.31
C ALA A 112 -15.23 0.84 -12.29
N THR A 113 -14.86 0.10 -13.35
CA THR A 113 -15.79 -0.26 -14.44
C THR A 113 -16.11 -1.75 -14.51
N GLY A 114 -15.33 -2.61 -13.86
CA GLY A 114 -15.45 -4.07 -13.96
C GLY A 114 -14.95 -4.64 -15.29
N GLU A 115 -14.49 -3.80 -16.21
CA GLU A 115 -14.02 -4.22 -17.53
C GLU A 115 -12.65 -4.89 -17.43
N PRO A 116 -12.36 -5.89 -18.28
CA PRO A 116 -11.04 -6.49 -18.37
C PRO A 116 -9.97 -5.44 -18.67
N VAL A 117 -8.85 -5.51 -17.96
CA VAL A 117 -7.69 -4.66 -18.17
C VAL A 117 -6.52 -5.53 -18.62
N ALA A 118 -5.75 -5.04 -19.59
CA ALA A 118 -4.54 -5.73 -20.02
C ALA A 118 -3.57 -5.81 -18.84
N THR A 119 -3.11 -7.02 -18.56
CA THR A 119 -2.10 -7.23 -17.51
C THR A 119 -0.77 -6.68 -17.99
N PRO A 120 -0.14 -5.75 -17.24
CA PRO A 120 1.19 -5.27 -17.56
C PRO A 120 2.19 -6.43 -17.66
N GLU A 121 3.18 -6.31 -18.54
CA GLU A 121 4.33 -7.22 -18.52
C GLU A 121 5.00 -7.16 -17.15
N HIS A 122 5.25 -8.33 -16.57
CA HIS A 122 5.89 -8.46 -15.27
C HIS A 122 6.68 -9.76 -15.23
N THR A 123 7.72 -9.75 -14.41
CA THR A 123 8.64 -10.87 -14.20
C THR A 123 8.37 -11.62 -12.91
N ARG A 124 7.76 -10.96 -11.91
CA ARG A 124 7.37 -11.57 -10.63
C ARG A 124 6.17 -10.86 -10.01
N ILE A 125 5.49 -11.59 -9.15
CA ILE A 125 4.41 -11.08 -8.30
C ILE A 125 4.79 -11.41 -6.84
N GLU A 126 4.63 -10.45 -5.95
CA GLU A 126 4.90 -10.62 -4.52
C GLU A 126 3.67 -10.27 -3.68
N SER A 127 3.40 -11.04 -2.63
CA SER A 127 2.33 -10.70 -1.68
C SER A 127 2.77 -9.62 -0.70
N LEU A 128 2.03 -8.51 -0.66
CA LEU A 128 2.24 -7.45 0.33
C LEU A 128 1.57 -7.78 1.67
N SER A 129 0.56 -8.66 1.66
CA SER A 129 -0.23 -9.05 2.84
C SER A 129 0.33 -10.32 3.48
N VAL A 130 1.28 -10.15 4.40
CA VAL A 130 1.92 -11.27 5.11
C VAL A 130 1.22 -11.56 6.45
N PRO A 131 0.86 -12.83 6.76
CA PRO A 131 0.25 -13.18 8.03
C PRO A 131 1.18 -12.87 9.22
N VAL A 132 0.70 -12.04 10.15
CA VAL A 132 1.42 -11.74 11.41
C VAL A 132 0.82 -12.45 12.63
N MET A 133 -0.48 -12.76 12.58
CA MET A 133 -1.23 -13.41 13.65
C MET A 133 -2.14 -14.51 13.08
N ARG A 134 -2.27 -15.64 13.78
CA ARG A 134 -3.25 -16.70 13.51
C ARG A 134 -3.80 -17.23 14.83
N ALA A 135 -5.13 -17.34 14.95
CA ALA A 135 -5.80 -17.84 16.14
C ALA A 135 -5.31 -17.19 17.46
N GLY A 136 -5.08 -15.87 17.45
CA GLY A 136 -4.59 -15.12 18.60
C GLY A 136 -3.09 -15.29 18.90
N GLN A 137 -2.38 -16.12 18.14
CA GLN A 137 -0.94 -16.31 18.29
C GLN A 137 -0.17 -15.62 17.17
N ARG A 138 1.00 -15.09 17.53
CA ARG A 138 1.90 -14.45 16.57
C ARG A 138 2.66 -15.50 15.78
N VAL A 139 2.67 -15.39 14.46
CA VAL A 139 3.30 -16.38 13.55
C VAL A 139 4.59 -15.88 12.88
N ALA A 140 4.92 -14.59 13.05
CA ALA A 140 6.14 -13.98 12.52
C ALA A 140 6.77 -13.05 13.56
N ALA A 141 8.11 -13.02 13.64
CA ALA A 141 8.84 -12.08 14.48
C ALA A 141 8.71 -10.63 13.96
N PRO A 142 8.92 -9.59 14.79
CA PRO A 142 8.89 -8.22 14.30
C PRO A 142 10.17 -7.97 13.51
N PRO A 143 10.10 -7.28 12.36
CA PRO A 143 11.31 -6.92 11.64
C PRO A 143 12.18 -5.99 12.51
N ALA A 144 13.50 -6.09 12.37
CA ALA A 144 14.37 -5.17 13.06
C ALA A 144 14.24 -3.76 12.45
N LEU A 145 14.47 -2.71 13.25
CA LEU A 145 14.39 -1.33 12.75
C LEU A 145 15.34 -1.07 11.58
N ALA A 146 16.50 -1.73 11.56
CA ALA A 146 17.45 -1.64 10.46
C ALA A 146 16.85 -2.18 9.14
N ASP A 147 16.10 -3.28 9.20
CA ASP A 147 15.45 -3.91 8.05
C ASP A 147 14.29 -3.06 7.55
N VAL A 148 13.47 -2.53 8.46
CA VAL A 148 12.37 -1.60 8.11
C VAL A 148 12.93 -0.37 7.40
N ARG A 149 14.03 0.19 7.90
CA ARG A 149 14.71 1.33 7.27
C ARG A 149 15.33 0.97 5.93
N ALA A 150 15.96 -0.20 5.80
CA ALA A 150 16.53 -0.66 4.54
C ALA A 150 15.45 -0.84 3.49
N ARG A 151 14.34 -1.50 3.84
CA ARG A 151 13.18 -1.68 2.96
C ARG A 151 12.58 -0.34 2.51
N ALA A 152 12.36 0.61 3.43
CA ALA A 152 11.85 1.94 3.08
C ALA A 152 12.78 2.72 2.11
N LYS A 153 14.09 2.45 2.11
CA LYS A 153 15.03 3.03 1.14
C LYS A 153 15.02 2.31 -0.21
N LEU A 154 14.76 1.00 -0.20
CA LEU A 154 14.70 0.13 -1.38
C LEU A 154 13.36 0.17 -2.10
N GLU A 155 12.33 0.77 -1.50
CA GLU A 155 11.05 1.09 -2.16
C GLU A 155 11.04 2.56 -2.67
N PRO A 156 12.04 3.06 -3.44
CA PRO A 156 12.05 4.46 -3.83
C PRO A 156 10.85 4.76 -4.74
N ALA A 157 9.99 5.64 -4.23
CA ALA A 157 9.03 6.46 -4.95
C ALA A 157 7.86 5.72 -5.65
N ILE A 158 6.85 5.34 -4.87
CA ILE A 158 5.43 5.38 -5.30
C ILE A 158 5.04 6.78 -5.85
N GLY A 159 5.86 7.81 -5.60
CA GLY A 159 5.73 9.16 -6.17
C GLY A 159 6.30 9.36 -7.59
N ARG A 160 6.87 8.35 -8.26
CA ARG A 160 7.11 8.41 -9.72
C ARG A 160 5.97 7.71 -10.45
N CYS A 161 4.73 8.14 -10.20
CA CYS A 161 3.72 7.98 -11.22
C CYS A 161 4.27 8.73 -12.44
N SER A 162 4.49 8.02 -13.56
CA SER A 162 4.85 8.63 -14.83
C SER A 162 3.99 9.86 -15.04
N SER A 163 4.56 10.97 -15.46
CA SER A 163 3.90 12.25 -15.77
C SER A 163 2.93 12.16 -16.97
N ALA A 164 2.32 11.00 -17.16
CA ALA A 164 1.35 10.63 -18.17
C ALA A 164 0.20 9.86 -17.49
N CYS A 165 -0.54 10.56 -16.64
CA CYS A 165 -1.93 10.28 -16.26
C CYS A 165 -2.63 11.64 -16.07
#